data_AF-A0A8C2UUD4-F1
#
_entry.id   AF-A0A8C2UUD4-F1
#
_cell.length_a   1.000
_cell.length_b   1.000
_cell.length_c   1.000
_cell.angle_alpha   90.00
_cell.angle_beta   90.00
_cell.angle_gamma   90.00
#
_symmetry.space_group_name_H-M   'P 1'
#
loop_
_entity.id
_entity.type
_entity.pdbx_description
1 polymer ?
#
loop_
_entity_poly.entity_id
_entity_poly.type
_entity_poly.pdbx_seq_one_letter_code
_entity_poly.pdbx_strand_id
1 'polypeptide(L)'
;MEFLWAPLLGLCCSLAAADRHTVFWNSSNPKFRDEDYTVHVRLNDYLDIICPHYEDDTVADTAMERYTLYLVEYEEYAVCQPQSKDQVRWRCNQPSAKHGPEKLSEKFQRFTPFTLGKEFKEGHSYYYISHSPQAHANPQEKRLQSDDPEVQVLHSIGHSAAPRLFPLAWVVLLLPLLLLQTQ
;
A
#
# COMPACT_ATOMS: atom_id res chain seq x y z
N MET A 1 46.00 15.85 21.99
CA MET A 1 44.65 16.21 22.47
C MET A 1 44.25 17.38 21.60
N GLU A 2 43.43 17.22 20.56
CA GLU A 2 41.98 17.43 20.64
C GLU A 2 41.30 17.18 19.26
N PHE A 3 41.42 16.01 18.61
CA PHE A 3 40.75 15.77 17.31
C PHE A 3 40.19 14.35 17.11
N LEU A 4 39.74 13.68 18.17
CA LEU A 4 39.22 12.30 18.10
C LEU A 4 37.68 12.17 18.15
N TRP A 5 36.92 13.26 18.13
CA TRP A 5 35.46 13.22 18.33
C TRP A 5 34.63 13.37 17.03
N ALA A 6 35.27 13.64 15.89
CA ALA A 6 34.56 13.87 14.63
C ALA A 6 33.86 12.65 14.00
N PRO A 7 34.26 11.37 14.20
CA PRO A 7 33.57 10.26 13.52
C PRO A 7 32.33 9.77 14.28
N LEU A 8 32.10 10.17 15.54
CA LEU A 8 30.94 9.72 16.31
C LEU A 8 29.64 10.49 15.99
N LEU A 9 29.73 11.72 15.44
CA LEU A 9 28.54 12.52 15.12
C LEU A 9 27.91 12.19 13.76
N GLY A 10 28.61 11.47 12.87
CA GLY A 10 28.09 11.10 11.55
C GLY A 10 27.21 9.85 11.53
N LEU A 11 27.23 9.04 12.59
CA LEU A 11 26.57 7.72 12.62
C LEU A 11 25.15 7.75 13.21
N CYS A 12 24.66 8.89 13.72
CA CYS A 12 23.41 8.96 14.47
C CYS A 12 22.16 9.35 13.63
N CYS A 13 22.31 9.69 12.34
CA CYS A 13 21.20 10.21 11.52
C CYS A 13 20.64 9.24 10.48
N SER A 14 20.76 7.92 10.68
CA SER A 14 19.94 6.95 9.94
C SER A 14 18.67 6.60 10.71
N LEU A 15 17.95 7.62 11.19
CA LEU A 15 16.52 7.50 11.45
C LEU A 15 15.88 7.15 10.10
N ALA A 16 15.60 5.86 9.89
CA ALA A 16 14.98 5.38 8.67
C ALA A 16 13.65 6.12 8.47
N ALA A 17 13.62 7.02 7.48
CA ALA A 17 12.39 7.69 7.08
C ALA A 17 11.36 6.63 6.66
N ALA A 18 10.10 6.83 7.06
CA ALA A 18 8.99 6.01 6.61
C ALA A 18 8.96 5.98 5.08
N ASP A 19 8.91 4.77 4.51
CA ASP A 19 8.81 4.62 3.06
C ASP A 19 7.38 4.83 2.58
N ARG A 20 7.20 5.15 1.30
CA ARG A 20 5.87 5.28 0.69
C ARG A 20 5.75 4.34 -0.50
N HIS A 21 4.74 3.49 -0.46
CA HIS A 21 4.39 2.53 -1.49
C HIS A 21 3.16 3.04 -2.25
N THR A 22 3.17 3.03 -3.58
CA THR A 22 2.06 3.56 -4.38
C THR A 22 1.42 2.46 -5.22
N VAL A 23 0.09 2.38 -5.18
CA VAL A 23 -0.73 1.46 -5.97
C VAL A 23 -1.77 2.27 -6.73
N PHE A 24 -1.79 2.15 -8.06
CA PHE A 24 -2.84 2.71 -8.89
C PHE A 24 -3.99 1.71 -8.99
N TRP A 25 -5.17 2.07 -8.48
CA TRP A 25 -6.32 1.17 -8.36
C TRP A 25 -7.29 1.40 -9.52
N ASN A 26 -6.96 0.83 -10.68
CA ASN A 26 -7.79 0.89 -11.88
C ASN A 26 -7.64 -0.40 -12.70
N SER A 27 -8.65 -0.70 -13.53
CA SER A 27 -8.71 -1.93 -14.34
C SER A 27 -7.52 -2.09 -15.30
N SER A 28 -6.91 -0.97 -15.70
CA SER A 28 -5.79 -0.93 -16.65
C SER A 28 -4.43 -1.22 -16.01
N ASN A 29 -4.32 -1.27 -14.67
CA ASN A 29 -3.07 -1.58 -14.00
C ASN A 29 -2.73 -3.08 -14.18
N PRO A 30 -1.68 -3.43 -14.96
CA PRO A 30 -1.39 -4.81 -15.32
C PRO A 30 -1.01 -5.68 -14.12
N LYS A 31 -0.60 -5.08 -13.00
CA LYS A 31 -0.21 -5.82 -11.79
C LYS A 31 -1.38 -6.60 -11.18
N PHE A 32 -2.63 -6.21 -11.47
CA PHE A 32 -3.80 -6.94 -11.00
C PHE A 32 -4.18 -8.16 -11.86
N ARG A 33 -3.50 -8.41 -12.99
CA ARG A 33 -3.88 -9.49 -13.92
C ARG A 33 -3.61 -10.89 -13.39
N ASP A 34 -2.56 -11.03 -12.59
CA ASP A 34 -2.08 -12.34 -12.14
C ASP A 34 -2.70 -12.74 -10.76
N GLU A 35 -3.63 -11.92 -10.23
CA GLU A 35 -4.33 -12.10 -8.94
C GLU A 35 -3.42 -12.29 -7.70
N ASP A 36 -2.11 -12.08 -7.84
CA ASP A 36 -1.09 -12.26 -6.81
C ASP A 36 -0.42 -10.93 -6.39
N TYR A 37 -1.05 -9.79 -6.72
CA TYR A 37 -0.45 -8.48 -6.49
C TYR A 37 -0.19 -8.24 -5.00
N THR A 38 1.08 -8.36 -4.63
CA THR A 38 1.56 -8.21 -3.28
C THR A 38 2.47 -6.99 -3.11
N VAL A 39 2.24 -6.20 -2.06
CA VAL A 39 3.11 -5.08 -1.65
C VAL A 39 3.69 -5.36 -0.26
N HIS A 40 5.01 -5.39 -0.18
CA HIS A 40 5.73 -5.60 1.08
C HIS A 40 5.97 -4.26 1.76
N VAL A 41 5.47 -4.12 2.98
CA VAL A 41 5.52 -2.89 3.77
C VAL A 41 6.15 -3.16 5.13
N ARG A 42 6.68 -2.13 5.79
CA ARG A 42 7.11 -2.21 7.19
C ARG A 42 6.20 -1.39 8.09
N LEU A 43 6.30 -1.62 9.39
CA LEU A 43 5.67 -0.71 10.35
C LEU A 43 6.16 0.73 10.12
N ASN A 44 5.22 1.65 10.21
CA ASN A 44 5.32 3.08 9.95
C ASN A 44 5.50 3.50 8.50
N ASP A 45 5.62 2.57 7.53
CA ASP A 45 5.52 2.91 6.12
C ASP A 45 4.09 3.34 5.76
N TYR A 46 3.94 4.01 4.62
CA TYR A 46 2.65 4.40 4.05
C TYR A 46 2.35 3.60 2.77
N LEU A 47 1.11 3.21 2.61
CA LEU A 47 0.55 2.69 1.36
C LEU A 47 -0.44 3.71 0.80
N ASP A 48 -0.08 4.28 -0.33
CA ASP A 48 -0.87 5.23 -1.10
C ASP A 48 -1.62 4.49 -2.20
N ILE A 49 -2.93 4.29 -2.01
CA ILE A 49 -3.83 3.75 -3.03
C ILE A 49 -4.45 4.94 -3.78
N ILE A 50 -4.12 5.05 -5.06
CA ILE A 50 -4.54 6.14 -5.95
C ILE A 50 -5.77 5.67 -6.74
N CYS A 51 -6.88 6.41 -6.60
CA CYS A 51 -8.11 6.14 -7.33
C CYS A 51 -7.97 6.48 -8.83
N PRO A 52 -8.82 5.90 -9.71
CA PRO A 52 -8.91 6.32 -11.10
C PRO A 52 -9.23 7.81 -11.21
N HIS A 53 -8.56 8.51 -12.11
CA HIS A 53 -8.75 9.95 -12.30
C HIS A 53 -8.70 10.32 -13.78
N TYR A 54 -9.59 11.22 -14.17
CA TYR A 54 -9.80 11.66 -15.54
C TYR A 54 -9.83 13.19 -15.54
N GLU A 55 -8.85 13.81 -16.20
CA GLU A 55 -8.68 15.27 -16.22
C GLU A 55 -9.61 15.95 -17.23
N ASP A 56 -9.90 15.27 -18.33
CA ASP A 56 -10.70 15.81 -19.44
C ASP A 56 -12.04 15.09 -19.57
N ASP A 57 -13.05 15.81 -20.06
CA ASP A 57 -14.40 15.27 -20.39
C ASP A 57 -14.39 14.35 -21.64
N THR A 58 -13.23 13.76 -21.97
CA THR A 58 -13.06 12.83 -23.10
C THR A 58 -13.71 11.47 -22.84
N VAL A 59 -13.79 11.07 -21.57
CA VAL A 59 -14.45 9.85 -21.13
C VAL A 59 -15.82 10.22 -20.59
N ALA A 60 -16.86 9.52 -21.06
CA ALA A 60 -18.21 9.72 -20.52
C ALA A 60 -18.25 9.39 -19.02
N ASP A 61 -19.00 10.16 -18.23
CA ASP A 61 -19.08 9.97 -16.77
C ASP A 61 -19.47 8.54 -16.36
N THR A 62 -20.31 7.87 -17.15
CA THR A 62 -20.72 6.48 -16.93
C THR A 62 -19.63 5.45 -17.20
N ALA A 63 -18.60 5.80 -17.98
CA ALA A 63 -17.45 4.95 -18.26
C ALA A 63 -16.26 5.23 -17.31
N MET A 64 -16.35 6.29 -16.49
CA MET A 64 -15.33 6.57 -15.49
C MET A 64 -15.42 5.57 -14.34
N GLU A 65 -14.36 4.79 -14.15
CA GLU A 65 -14.23 3.80 -13.10
C GLU A 65 -14.44 4.40 -11.71
N ARG A 66 -15.21 3.69 -10.87
CA ARG A 66 -15.48 4.05 -9.48
C ARG A 66 -15.42 2.78 -8.65
N TYR A 67 -14.84 2.88 -7.45
CA TYR A 67 -14.65 1.73 -6.59
C TYR A 67 -14.98 2.05 -5.14
N THR A 68 -15.54 1.08 -4.43
CA THR A 68 -15.52 1.06 -2.97
C THR A 68 -14.46 0.08 -2.52
N LEU A 69 -13.47 0.56 -1.77
CA LEU A 69 -12.37 -0.22 -1.22
C LEU A 69 -12.74 -0.76 0.16
N TYR A 70 -12.44 -2.03 0.39
CA TYR A 70 -12.64 -2.73 1.66
C TYR A 70 -11.31 -3.22 2.19
N LEU A 71 -11.15 -3.19 3.51
CA LEU A 71 -10.07 -3.87 4.21
C LEU A 71 -10.67 -5.06 4.94
N VAL A 72 -10.34 -6.26 4.47
CA VAL A 72 -11.02 -7.50 4.85
C VAL A 72 -10.05 -8.51 5.48
N GLU A 73 -10.60 -9.55 6.12
CA GLU A 73 -9.81 -10.68 6.57
C GLU A 73 -9.62 -11.70 5.42
N TYR A 74 -8.85 -12.76 5.68
CA TYR A 74 -8.43 -13.70 4.64
C TYR A 74 -9.62 -14.47 4.05
N GLU A 75 -10.60 -14.83 4.86
CA GLU A 75 -11.76 -15.61 4.43
C GLU A 75 -12.59 -14.84 3.40
N GLU A 76 -12.83 -13.54 3.61
CA GLU A 76 -13.51 -12.65 2.66
C GLU A 76 -12.68 -12.37 1.41
N TYR A 77 -11.37 -12.27 1.56
CA TYR A 77 -10.44 -12.16 0.44
C TYR A 77 -10.54 -13.39 -0.47
N ALA A 78 -10.54 -14.59 0.10
CA ALA A 78 -10.55 -15.85 -0.65
C ALA A 78 -11.83 -16.05 -1.49
N VAL A 79 -12.96 -15.51 -1.03
CA VAL A 79 -14.24 -15.51 -1.78
C VAL A 79 -14.53 -14.18 -2.47
N CYS A 80 -13.59 -13.24 -2.38
CA CYS A 80 -13.66 -11.94 -3.01
C CYS A 80 -14.92 -11.11 -2.64
N GLN A 81 -15.37 -11.21 -1.39
CA GLN A 81 -16.64 -10.63 -0.94
C GLN A 81 -16.56 -10.08 0.49
N PRO A 82 -16.87 -8.79 0.72
CA PRO A 82 -16.87 -8.21 2.07
C PRO A 82 -18.07 -8.73 2.88
N GLN A 83 -17.87 -8.94 4.18
CA GLN A 83 -18.89 -9.39 5.11
C GLN A 83 -19.93 -8.30 5.41
N SER A 84 -19.51 -7.05 5.54
CA SER A 84 -20.40 -5.94 5.91
C SER A 84 -20.03 -4.61 5.28
N LYS A 85 -20.98 -3.66 5.30
CA LYS A 85 -20.76 -2.27 4.87
C LYS A 85 -19.83 -1.50 5.80
N ASP A 86 -19.61 -2.00 7.02
CA ASP A 86 -18.75 -1.35 8.01
C ASP A 86 -17.25 -1.58 7.69
N GLN A 87 -16.94 -2.58 6.86
CA GLN A 87 -15.57 -2.85 6.37
C GLN A 87 -15.13 -1.91 5.24
N VAL A 88 -15.98 -0.94 4.85
CA VAL A 88 -15.61 0.06 3.84
C VAL A 88 -14.43 0.88 4.36
N ARG A 89 -13.30 0.79 3.66
CA ARG A 89 -12.06 1.47 4.01
C ARG A 89 -11.94 2.82 3.32
N TRP A 90 -12.39 2.91 2.06
CA TRP A 90 -12.37 4.13 1.26
C TRP A 90 -13.36 4.06 0.09
N ARG A 91 -13.69 5.21 -0.51
CA ARG A 91 -14.52 5.30 -1.73
C ARG A 91 -13.81 6.16 -2.76
N CYS A 92 -13.58 5.59 -3.93
CA CYS A 92 -13.17 6.29 -5.14
C CYS A 92 -14.44 6.72 -5.89
N ASN A 93 -15.00 7.88 -5.53
CA ASN A 93 -16.30 8.34 -6.04
C ASN A 93 -16.22 9.67 -6.80
N GLN A 94 -15.06 10.34 -6.81
CA GLN A 94 -14.84 11.58 -7.57
C GLN A 94 -13.77 11.38 -8.67
N PRO A 95 -14.08 10.67 -9.76
CA PRO A 95 -13.11 10.41 -10.83
C PRO A 95 -12.65 11.69 -11.56
N SER A 96 -13.45 12.76 -11.55
CA SER A 96 -13.15 14.05 -12.18
C SER A 96 -12.85 15.18 -11.18
N ALA A 97 -12.36 14.83 -9.98
CA ALA A 97 -12.06 15.81 -8.94
C ALA A 97 -11.02 16.85 -9.39
N LYS A 98 -11.36 18.15 -9.33
CA LYS A 98 -10.46 19.25 -9.77
C LYS A 98 -9.14 19.37 -9.00
N HIS A 99 -9.03 18.71 -7.86
CA HIS A 99 -7.85 18.73 -6.99
C HIS A 99 -6.90 17.55 -7.25
N GLY A 100 -7.11 16.81 -8.34
CA GLY A 100 -6.35 15.62 -8.71
C GLY A 100 -7.00 14.33 -8.21
N PRO A 101 -6.30 13.18 -8.33
CA PRO A 101 -6.83 11.89 -7.95
C PRO A 101 -7.10 11.80 -6.45
N GLU A 102 -8.26 11.21 -6.09
CA GLU A 102 -8.51 10.79 -4.72
C GLU A 102 -7.47 9.76 -4.28
N LYS A 103 -7.05 9.84 -3.01
CA LYS A 103 -6.01 8.98 -2.47
C LYS A 103 -6.33 8.53 -1.06
N LEU A 104 -6.32 7.21 -0.85
CA LEU A 104 -6.21 6.62 0.48
C LEU A 104 -4.72 6.50 0.84
N SER A 105 -4.30 7.20 1.89
CA SER A 105 -2.99 7.01 2.52
C SER A 105 -3.13 6.17 3.79
N GLU A 106 -2.91 4.86 3.69
CA GLU A 106 -2.86 3.97 4.85
C GLU A 106 -1.48 4.08 5.51
N LYS A 107 -1.46 4.28 6.83
CA LYS A 107 -0.22 4.19 7.61
C LYS A 107 -0.20 2.85 8.33
N PHE A 108 0.85 2.06 8.10
CA PHE A 108 1.06 0.76 8.76
C PHE A 108 1.53 0.95 10.21
N GLN A 109 0.70 1.55 11.05
CA GLN A 109 1.01 1.84 12.43
C GLN A 109 0.54 0.75 13.37
N ARG A 110 1.32 0.50 14.43
CA ARG A 110 1.02 -0.55 15.41
C ARG A 110 -0.15 -0.21 16.32
N PHE A 111 -0.32 1.07 16.62
CA PHE A 111 -1.36 1.56 17.51
C PHE A 111 -2.03 2.77 16.87
N THR A 112 -3.33 2.86 17.02
CA THR A 112 -4.13 3.97 16.52
C THR A 112 -5.01 4.52 17.64
N PRO A 113 -5.05 5.85 17.86
CA PRO A 113 -5.94 6.43 18.86
C PRO A 113 -7.42 6.41 18.42
N PHE A 114 -7.70 6.06 17.16
CA PHE A 114 -9.04 6.03 16.60
C PHE A 114 -9.64 4.63 16.75
N THR A 115 -10.81 4.51 17.38
CA THR A 115 -11.46 3.23 17.68
C THR A 115 -11.85 2.42 16.44
N LEU A 116 -12.13 3.08 15.32
CA LEU A 116 -12.42 2.43 14.03
C LEU A 116 -11.16 2.33 13.14
N GLY A 117 -9.98 2.72 13.64
CA GLY A 117 -8.73 2.60 12.91
C GLY A 117 -8.23 1.16 12.91
N LYS A 118 -7.53 0.75 11.84
CA LYS A 118 -6.83 -0.54 11.81
C LYS A 118 -5.47 -0.41 12.51
N GLU A 119 -5.16 -1.40 13.33
CA GLU A 119 -3.81 -1.62 13.88
C GLU A 119 -3.07 -2.68 13.07
N PHE A 120 -1.84 -2.36 12.70
CA PHE A 120 -0.99 -3.23 11.87
C PHE A 120 0.12 -3.88 12.70
N LYS A 121 0.39 -5.15 12.44
CA LYS A 121 1.35 -5.97 13.17
C LYS A 121 2.36 -6.56 12.20
N GLU A 122 3.59 -6.69 12.67
CA GLU A 122 4.64 -7.38 11.92
C GLU A 122 4.29 -8.86 11.74
N GLY A 123 4.69 -9.43 10.60
CA GLY A 123 4.42 -10.81 10.24
C GLY A 123 2.95 -11.08 9.87
N HIS A 124 2.10 -10.05 9.81
CA HIS A 124 0.70 -10.19 9.44
C HIS A 124 0.46 -9.71 8.01
N SER A 125 -0.52 -10.35 7.37
CA SER A 125 -1.01 -10.03 6.05
C SER A 125 -2.33 -9.28 6.14
N TYR A 126 -2.52 -8.33 5.22
CA TYR A 126 -3.70 -7.47 5.15
C TYR A 126 -4.21 -7.40 3.72
N TYR A 127 -5.53 -7.49 3.56
CA TYR A 127 -6.17 -7.74 2.28
C TYR A 127 -7.12 -6.61 1.91
N TYR A 128 -6.90 -6.04 0.73
CA TYR A 128 -7.77 -5.03 0.16
C TYR A 128 -8.50 -5.60 -1.05
N ILE A 129 -9.81 -5.43 -1.09
CA ILE A 129 -10.66 -5.80 -2.22
C ILE A 129 -11.51 -4.59 -2.64
N SER A 130 -12.07 -4.63 -3.84
CA SER A 130 -12.86 -3.52 -4.37
C SER A 130 -14.11 -3.95 -5.10
N HIS A 131 -15.20 -3.20 -4.94
CA HIS A 131 -16.42 -3.40 -5.72
C HIS A 131 -16.72 -2.16 -6.56
N SER A 132 -17.06 -2.35 -7.84
CA SER A 132 -17.55 -1.29 -8.71
C SER A 132 -19.06 -1.07 -8.52
N PRO A 133 -19.53 0.16 -8.24
CA PRO A 133 -20.96 0.45 -8.18
C PRO A 133 -21.69 0.24 -9.51
N GLN A 134 -20.96 0.31 -10.63
CA GLN A 134 -21.53 0.24 -11.99
C GLN A 134 -21.92 -1.20 -12.40
N ALA A 135 -21.35 -2.22 -11.75
CA ALA A 135 -21.69 -3.63 -11.99
C ALA A 135 -23.16 -3.97 -11.66
N HIS A 136 -23.84 -3.16 -10.84
CA HIS A 136 -25.22 -3.40 -10.40
C HIS A 136 -26.31 -2.70 -11.24
N ALA A 137 -25.97 -2.07 -12.38
CA ALA A 137 -26.91 -1.29 -13.18
C ALA A 137 -27.85 -2.12 -14.10
N ASN A 138 -27.72 -3.46 -14.16
CA ASN A 138 -28.61 -4.33 -14.95
C ASN A 138 -29.43 -5.29 -14.06
N PRO A 139 -30.74 -5.05 -13.84
CA PRO A 139 -31.57 -5.86 -12.95
C PRO A 139 -31.90 -7.29 -13.43
N GLN A 140 -31.47 -7.72 -14.62
CA GLN A 140 -31.80 -9.05 -15.18
C GLN A 140 -30.77 -10.15 -14.90
N GLU A 141 -29.57 -9.83 -14.40
CA GLU A 141 -28.51 -10.82 -14.15
C GLU A 141 -28.57 -11.33 -12.69
N LYS A 142 -29.76 -11.76 -12.28
CA LYS A 142 -30.00 -12.39 -10.97
C LYS A 142 -30.15 -13.90 -11.16
N ARG A 143 -29.13 -14.56 -11.72
CA ARG A 143 -28.88 -15.99 -11.53
C ARG A 143 -27.52 -16.36 -12.14
N LEU A 144 -26.60 -16.68 -11.23
CA LEU A 144 -25.34 -17.39 -11.48
C LEU A 144 -24.26 -16.59 -12.24
N GLN A 145 -23.47 -15.80 -11.50
CA GLN A 145 -22.04 -15.67 -11.82
C GLN A 145 -21.24 -15.72 -10.52
N SER A 146 -20.52 -16.82 -10.37
CA SER A 146 -19.35 -16.99 -9.52
C SER A 146 -18.08 -16.46 -10.22
N ASP A 147 -18.24 -15.64 -11.26
CA ASP A 147 -17.18 -15.12 -12.12
C ASP A 147 -17.51 -13.64 -12.43
N ASP A 148 -17.36 -12.75 -11.44
CA ASP A 148 -17.41 -11.29 -11.67
C ASP A 148 -15.98 -10.82 -12.02
N PRO A 149 -15.71 -10.40 -13.27
CA PRO A 149 -14.35 -10.15 -13.75
C PRO A 149 -13.84 -8.73 -13.42
N GLU A 150 -14.26 -8.09 -12.32
CA GLU A 150 -13.74 -6.77 -11.95
C GLU A 150 -13.55 -6.55 -10.44
N VAL A 151 -13.28 -7.60 -9.67
CA VAL A 151 -12.78 -7.39 -8.31
C VAL A 151 -11.25 -7.31 -8.33
N GLN A 152 -10.74 -6.09 -8.17
CA GLN A 152 -9.32 -5.90 -7.98
C GLN A 152 -8.94 -6.22 -6.54
N VAL A 153 -7.84 -6.94 -6.39
CA VAL A 153 -7.40 -7.51 -5.13
C VAL A 153 -5.94 -7.13 -4.88
N LEU A 154 -5.64 -6.58 -3.70
CA LEU A 154 -4.29 -6.23 -3.27
C LEU A 154 -3.99 -6.89 -1.93
N HIS A 155 -2.90 -7.64 -1.89
CA HIS A 155 -2.35 -8.22 -0.67
C HIS A 155 -1.18 -7.36 -0.17
N SER A 156 -1.21 -6.94 1.09
CA SER A 156 -0.09 -6.23 1.71
C SER A 156 0.48 -7.03 2.88
N ILE A 157 1.81 -7.18 2.91
CA ILE A 157 2.52 -8.00 3.90
C ILE A 157 3.40 -7.11 4.76
N GLY A 158 3.14 -7.09 6.07
CA GLY A 158 3.97 -6.38 7.05
C GLY A 158 5.21 -7.18 7.42
N HIS A 159 6.41 -6.73 7.02
CA HIS A 159 7.68 -7.33 7.45
C HIS A 159 8.24 -6.65 8.70
N SER A 160 9.00 -7.42 9.50
CA SER A 160 9.79 -6.89 10.61
C SER A 160 10.85 -5.93 10.09
N ALA A 161 10.93 -4.74 10.68
CA ALA A 161 11.90 -3.73 10.29
C ALA A 161 13.32 -4.17 10.68
N ALA A 162 14.06 -4.79 9.75
CA ALA A 162 15.51 -4.83 9.87
C ALA A 162 16.07 -3.40 9.75
N PRO A 163 17.05 -2.99 10.59
CA PRO A 163 17.70 -1.70 10.42
C PRO A 163 18.30 -1.62 9.02
N ARG A 164 18.09 -0.49 8.33
CA ARG A 164 18.73 -0.20 7.05
C ARG A 164 20.25 -0.06 7.30
N LEU A 165 20.97 -1.18 7.40
CA LEU A 165 22.42 -1.16 7.34
C LEU A 165 22.77 -0.69 5.93
N PHE A 166 23.06 0.60 5.81
CA PHE A 166 23.70 1.15 4.63
C PHE A 166 24.93 0.29 4.31
N PRO A 167 25.14 -0.14 3.05
CA PRO A 167 26.32 -0.96 2.68
C PRO A 167 27.65 -0.24 2.98
N LEU A 168 27.62 1.07 3.20
CA LEU A 168 28.78 1.87 3.59
C LEU A 168 29.24 1.65 5.04
N ALA A 169 28.39 1.13 5.94
CA ALA A 169 28.79 0.87 7.33
C ALA A 169 29.88 -0.22 7.41
N TRP A 170 29.86 -1.19 6.50
CA TRP A 170 30.86 -2.26 6.44
C TRP A 170 32.15 -1.77 5.79
N VAL A 171 32.05 -0.89 4.79
CA VAL A 171 33.20 -0.26 4.15
C VAL A 171 33.99 0.59 5.16
N VAL A 172 33.32 1.33 6.04
CA VAL A 172 33.99 2.15 7.08
C VAL A 172 34.60 1.30 8.20
N LEU A 173 34.00 0.15 8.54
CA LEU A 173 34.56 -0.78 9.54
C LEU A 173 35.74 -1.61 9.01
N LEU A 174 35.77 -1.91 7.71
CA LEU A 174 36.81 -2.75 7.08
C LEU A 174 37.97 -1.94 6.49
N LEU A 175 37.77 -0.66 6.14
CA LEU A 175 38.85 0.22 5.63
C LEU A 175 40.06 0.33 6.58
N PRO A 176 39.88 0.50 7.91
CA PRO A 176 41.01 0.58 8.85
C PRO A 176 41.78 -0.74 8.93
N LEU A 177 41.09 -1.87 8.84
CA LEU A 177 41.69 -3.22 8.84
C LEU A 177 42.47 -3.48 7.54
N LEU A 178 41.96 -3.04 6.40
CA LEU A 178 42.64 -3.18 5.10
C LEU A 178 43.89 -2.29 5.00
N LEU A 179 43.87 -1.09 5.59
CA LEU A 179 45.01 -0.18 5.61
C LEU A 179 46.12 -0.59 6.60
N LEU A 180 45.79 -1.39 7.62
CA LEU A 180 46.77 -1.89 8.60
C LEU A 180 47.55 -3.12 8.11
N GLN A 181 47.08 -3.80 7.05
CA GLN A 181 47.80 -4.93 6.44
C GLN A 181 48.81 -4.49 5.36
N THR A 182 48.92 -3.19 5.10
CA THR A 182 49.82 -2.61 4.08
C THR A 182 51.06 -1.89 4.63
N GLN A 183 51.36 -2.06 5.93
CA GLN A 183 52.67 -1.74 6.52
C GLN A 183 53.25 -2.97 7.22
#